data_AF-A0A1D1YBR9-F1
#
_entry.id   AF-A0A1D1YBR9-F1
#
_cell.length_a   1.000
_cell.length_b   1.000
_cell.length_c   1.000
_cell.angle_alpha   90.00
_cell.angle_beta   90.00
_cell.angle_gamma   90.00
#
_symmetry.space_group_name_H-M   'P 1'
#
loop_
_entity.id
_entity.type
_entity.pdbx_description
1 polymer ?
#
loop_
_entity_poly.entity_id
_entity_poly.type
_entity_poly.pdbx_seq_one_letter_code
_entity_poly.pdbx_strand_id
1 'polypeptide(L)'
;MSRSPFPLSFQPYIYELTTLLSSKEVQRLAGLDMASSPSSALHCYCYSLFFLFFFLFSFRARGQMVPAMYVFGDSLVDVGNNNHLLSFLKADFPHNGVDYPGHKATGRFSNGKNAADFLAEKLGLQTPPPYLSLPSGSKGDAFMKGVSFASGGAGVLNTTNKDKCLTFDKQVEFFSVVYGALVQQLGSEGTHKHLSQSIVAIVIGSNDLFGYFKADSSERAKTTLQQFVDSLVFTLKGQLRRMYNLGARKI
;
A
#
# COMPACT_ATOMS: atom_id res chain seq x y z
N MET A 1 46.16 -23.74 -22.79
CA MET A 1 45.75 -25.02 -23.41
C MET A 1 44.27 -25.22 -23.15
N SER A 2 43.53 -25.55 -24.22
CA SER A 2 42.20 -26.18 -24.34
C SER A 2 41.04 -25.59 -23.48
N ARG A 3 40.02 -24.87 -23.99
CA ARG A 3 39.01 -25.25 -25.02
C ARG A 3 38.59 -26.72 -24.86
N SER A 4 37.36 -27.09 -24.59
CA SER A 4 36.15 -26.76 -25.35
C SER A 4 34.91 -27.38 -24.65
N PRO A 5 33.69 -27.08 -25.13
CA PRO A 5 32.44 -27.05 -24.38
C PRO A 5 31.52 -28.25 -24.69
N PHE A 6 30.42 -28.35 -23.95
CA PHE A 6 29.28 -29.23 -24.24
C PHE A 6 27.98 -28.56 -23.74
N PRO A 7 26.80 -28.84 -24.34
CA PRO A 7 26.33 -28.04 -25.46
C PRO A 7 24.95 -27.40 -25.22
N LEU A 8 24.58 -26.56 -26.18
CA LEU A 8 23.25 -26.04 -26.51
C LEU A 8 22.12 -27.07 -26.33
N SER A 9 20.98 -26.62 -25.78
CA SER A 9 19.76 -26.32 -26.56
C SER A 9 18.51 -26.48 -25.68
N PHE A 10 17.78 -25.40 -25.41
CA PHE A 10 16.32 -25.43 -25.20
C PHE A 10 15.75 -24.02 -25.44
N GLN A 11 15.42 -23.76 -26.70
CA GLN A 11 14.31 -22.89 -27.12
C GLN A 11 13.22 -23.83 -27.70
N PRO A 12 11.99 -23.40 -28.02
CA PRO A 12 11.07 -22.49 -27.34
C PRO A 12 9.62 -23.06 -27.31
N TYR A 13 8.86 -22.92 -26.22
CA TYR A 13 7.42 -23.28 -26.19
C TYR A 13 6.50 -22.20 -26.83
N ILE A 14 6.93 -21.53 -27.90
CA ILE A 14 6.09 -20.62 -28.69
C ILE A 14 6.42 -20.78 -30.18
N TYR A 15 6.29 -22.00 -30.72
CA TYR A 15 6.21 -22.21 -32.19
C TYR A 15 5.29 -23.36 -32.61
N GLU A 16 4.46 -23.91 -31.70
CA GLU A 16 3.55 -25.02 -32.03
C GLU A 16 2.07 -24.63 -32.14
N LEU A 17 1.74 -23.33 -32.06
CA LEU A 17 0.36 -22.84 -32.26
C LEU A 17 0.13 -22.16 -33.62
N THR A 18 1.19 -21.93 -34.40
CA THR A 18 1.10 -21.30 -35.73
C THR A 18 1.16 -22.29 -36.89
N THR A 19 1.56 -23.54 -36.64
CA THR A 19 1.60 -24.61 -37.67
C THR A 19 0.38 -25.54 -37.62
N LEU A 20 -0.46 -25.42 -36.58
CA LEU A 20 -1.72 -26.15 -36.44
C LEU A 20 -2.93 -25.47 -37.11
N LEU A 21 -2.67 -24.39 -37.88
CA LEU A 21 -3.66 -23.71 -38.73
C LEU A 21 -3.39 -23.85 -40.24
N SER A 22 -2.46 -24.72 -40.64
CA SER A 22 -2.14 -24.96 -42.07
C SER A 22 -2.30 -26.42 -42.51
N SER A 23 -2.98 -27.28 -41.74
CA SER A 23 -3.32 -28.61 -42.24
C SER A 23 -4.52 -28.52 -43.19
N LYS A 24 -4.49 -29.31 -44.27
CA LYS A 24 -5.55 -29.44 -45.28
C LYS A 24 -6.92 -29.86 -44.69
N GLU A 25 -7.03 -30.12 -43.39
CA GLU A 25 -8.28 -30.37 -42.70
C GLU A 25 -9.06 -29.09 -42.35
N VAL A 26 -8.38 -27.96 -42.08
CA VAL A 26 -9.07 -26.67 -41.88
C VAL A 26 -9.69 -26.17 -43.19
N GLN A 27 -9.02 -26.41 -44.32
CA GLN A 27 -9.57 -26.11 -45.66
C GLN A 27 -10.68 -27.07 -46.08
N ARG A 28 -10.72 -28.31 -45.57
CA ARG A 28 -11.85 -29.24 -45.79
C ARG A 28 -13.06 -28.92 -44.93
N LEU A 29 -12.87 -28.39 -43.72
CA LEU A 29 -13.96 -27.91 -42.87
C LEU A 29 -14.55 -26.58 -43.36
N ALA A 30 -13.82 -25.82 -44.17
CA ALA A 30 -14.29 -24.60 -44.84
C ALA A 30 -15.03 -24.86 -46.17
N GLY A 31 -15.10 -26.12 -46.63
CA GLY A 31 -15.71 -26.53 -47.91
C GLY A 31 -17.11 -27.14 -47.79
N LEU A 32 -17.76 -27.03 -46.62
CA LEU A 32 -19.18 -27.34 -46.50
C LEU A 32 -19.97 -26.10 -46.93
N ASP A 33 -20.75 -26.26 -47.99
CA ASP A 33 -21.76 -25.31 -48.48
C ASP A 33 -22.57 -24.73 -47.31
N MET A 34 -22.16 -23.57 -46.83
CA MET A 34 -23.00 -22.70 -46.05
C MET A 34 -23.34 -21.52 -46.94
N ALA A 35 -24.45 -21.67 -47.67
CA ALA A 35 -25.34 -20.56 -47.93
C ALA A 35 -25.81 -20.02 -46.57
N SER A 36 -24.92 -19.31 -45.88
CA SER A 36 -25.23 -18.66 -44.62
C SER A 36 -26.12 -17.49 -44.96
N SER A 37 -27.44 -17.68 -44.77
CA SER A 37 -28.42 -16.60 -44.81
C SER A 37 -27.85 -15.37 -44.09
N PRO A 38 -28.00 -14.14 -44.63
CA PRO A 38 -27.46 -12.91 -44.03
C PRO A 38 -27.83 -12.73 -42.55
N SER A 39 -28.87 -13.43 -42.08
CA SER A 39 -29.25 -13.52 -40.67
C SER A 39 -28.17 -14.17 -39.78
N SER A 40 -27.48 -15.21 -40.23
CA SER A 40 -26.53 -15.99 -39.40
C SER A 40 -25.22 -15.23 -39.11
N ALA A 41 -24.69 -14.50 -40.08
CA ALA A 41 -23.52 -13.63 -39.91
C ALA A 41 -23.82 -12.46 -38.96
N LEU A 42 -25.05 -11.91 -39.03
CA LEU A 42 -25.50 -10.84 -38.14
C LEU A 42 -25.55 -11.32 -36.68
N HIS A 43 -26.03 -12.55 -36.42
CA HIS A 43 -26.03 -13.13 -35.08
C HIS A 43 -24.60 -13.28 -34.52
N CYS A 44 -23.64 -13.80 -35.30
CA CYS A 44 -22.25 -13.90 -34.86
C CYS A 44 -21.63 -12.53 -34.53
N TYR A 45 -21.93 -11.51 -35.32
CA TYR A 45 -21.46 -10.14 -35.07
C TYR A 45 -22.11 -9.54 -33.81
N CYS A 46 -23.40 -9.79 -33.58
CA CYS A 46 -24.10 -9.38 -32.37
C CYS A 46 -23.55 -10.09 -31.11
N TYR A 47 -23.26 -11.38 -31.18
CA TYR A 47 -22.65 -12.12 -30.06
C TYR A 47 -21.24 -11.63 -29.74
N SER A 48 -20.41 -11.38 -30.74
CA SER A 48 -19.06 -10.87 -30.53
C SER A 48 -19.05 -9.42 -30.00
N LEU A 49 -19.97 -8.57 -30.46
CA LEU A 49 -20.19 -7.24 -29.88
C LEU A 49 -20.75 -7.31 -28.44
N PHE A 50 -21.63 -8.26 -28.14
CA PHE A 50 -22.15 -8.49 -26.79
C PHE A 50 -21.07 -8.95 -25.82
N PHE A 51 -20.20 -9.88 -26.22
CA PHE A 51 -19.03 -10.31 -25.44
C PHE A 51 -18.02 -9.17 -25.25
N LEU A 52 -17.76 -8.35 -26.27
CA LEU A 52 -16.90 -7.17 -26.16
C LEU A 52 -17.50 -6.14 -25.19
N PHE A 53 -18.81 -5.89 -25.27
CA PHE A 53 -19.54 -5.01 -24.36
C PHE A 53 -19.48 -5.53 -22.91
N PHE A 54 -19.69 -6.82 -22.68
CA PHE A 54 -19.56 -7.45 -21.36
C PHE A 54 -18.12 -7.46 -20.85
N PHE A 55 -17.11 -7.64 -21.71
CA PHE A 55 -15.70 -7.59 -21.33
C PHE A 55 -15.28 -6.16 -20.93
N LEU A 56 -15.78 -5.15 -21.65
CA LEU A 56 -15.60 -3.74 -21.31
C LEU A 56 -16.35 -3.34 -20.03
N PHE A 57 -17.52 -3.94 -19.75
CA PHE A 57 -18.27 -3.71 -18.51
C PHE A 57 -17.78 -4.53 -17.30
N SER A 58 -17.04 -5.62 -17.53
CA SER A 58 -16.50 -6.48 -16.46
C SER A 58 -15.30 -5.87 -15.76
N PHE A 59 -14.67 -4.85 -16.34
CA PHE A 59 -13.78 -3.96 -15.60
C PHE A 59 -14.60 -2.95 -14.79
N ARG A 60 -15.25 -3.44 -13.74
CA ARG A 60 -15.73 -2.54 -12.69
C ARG A 60 -14.50 -1.99 -11.99
N ALA A 61 -14.03 -0.81 -12.41
CA ALA A 61 -13.10 -0.03 -11.62
C ALA A 61 -13.69 0.04 -10.21
N ARG A 62 -13.00 -0.48 -9.19
CA ARG A 62 -13.42 -0.23 -7.81
C ARG A 62 -13.38 1.28 -7.65
N GLY A 63 -14.56 1.89 -7.60
CA GLY A 63 -14.69 3.32 -7.37
C GLY A 63 -14.01 3.65 -6.06
N GLN A 64 -13.19 4.69 -6.06
CA GLN A 64 -12.57 5.23 -4.87
C GLN A 64 -13.67 5.59 -3.85
N MET A 65 -13.64 4.94 -2.68
CA MET A 65 -14.70 5.08 -1.66
C MET A 65 -14.52 6.29 -0.75
N VAL A 66 -13.27 6.72 -0.57
CA VAL A 66 -12.89 7.87 0.26
C VAL A 66 -11.80 8.69 -0.44
N PRO A 67 -11.72 10.01 -0.22
CA PRO A 67 -10.81 10.86 -0.97
C PRO A 67 -9.33 10.58 -0.66
N ALA A 68 -9.00 10.22 0.58
CA ALA A 68 -7.64 9.88 0.97
C ALA A 68 -7.60 8.88 2.14
N MET A 69 -6.45 8.23 2.29
CA MET A 69 -6.10 7.46 3.49
C MET A 69 -4.74 7.90 4.05
N TYR A 70 -4.70 8.32 5.30
CA TYR A 70 -3.46 8.69 5.99
C TYR A 70 -3.11 7.61 7.01
N VAL A 71 -1.87 7.14 7.01
CA VAL A 71 -1.45 5.98 7.82
C VAL A 71 -0.43 6.42 8.86
N PHE A 72 -0.68 6.06 10.11
CA PHE A 72 0.21 6.32 11.24
C PHE A 72 0.48 5.00 11.96
N GLY A 73 1.63 4.88 12.57
CA GLY A 73 1.92 3.70 13.35
C GLY A 73 3.36 3.25 13.37
N ASP A 74 3.52 1.97 13.66
CA ASP A 74 4.79 1.27 13.76
C ASP A 74 5.09 0.38 12.53
N SER A 75 5.98 -0.59 12.71
CA SER A 75 6.40 -1.56 11.69
C SER A 75 5.26 -2.34 11.04
N LEU A 76 4.14 -2.51 11.74
CA LEU A 76 2.99 -3.28 11.23
C LEU A 76 2.30 -2.60 10.05
N VAL A 77 2.50 -1.29 9.88
CA VAL A 77 1.93 -0.50 8.78
C VAL A 77 2.96 0.41 8.08
N ASP A 78 4.24 0.31 8.44
CA ASP A 78 5.33 1.00 7.73
C ASP A 78 5.45 0.48 6.29
N VAL A 79 5.63 1.41 5.37
CA VAL A 79 5.76 1.18 3.92
C VAL A 79 7.11 1.65 3.38
N GLY A 80 8.03 2.07 4.25
CA GLY A 80 9.41 2.41 3.91
C GLY A 80 9.95 3.71 4.48
N ASN A 81 9.28 4.38 5.43
CA ASN A 81 9.84 5.62 6.01
C ASN A 81 11.18 5.36 6.69
N ASN A 82 11.33 4.20 7.35
CA ASN A 82 12.56 3.86 8.06
C ASN A 82 13.79 3.74 7.16
N ASN A 83 13.62 3.44 5.86
CA ASN A 83 14.74 3.37 4.91
C ASN A 83 15.45 4.73 4.75
N HIS A 84 14.76 5.83 5.07
CA HIS A 84 15.27 7.20 5.02
C HIS A 84 15.85 7.70 6.35
N LEU A 85 15.92 6.83 7.37
CA LEU A 85 16.46 7.16 8.69
C LEU A 85 17.84 6.51 8.88
N LEU A 86 18.68 7.11 9.74
CA LEU A 86 19.88 6.46 10.24
C LEU A 86 19.50 5.53 11.40
N SER A 87 19.00 4.34 11.07
CA SER A 87 18.49 3.36 12.04
C SER A 87 18.72 1.92 11.58
N PHE A 88 18.78 1.00 12.54
CA PHE A 88 18.77 -0.45 12.30
C PHE A 88 17.34 -1.02 12.23
N LEU A 89 16.33 -0.23 12.57
CA LEU A 89 14.92 -0.64 12.52
C LEU A 89 14.40 -0.50 11.09
N LYS A 90 14.97 -1.25 10.14
CA LYS A 90 14.60 -1.22 8.72
C LYS A 90 14.17 -2.60 8.25
N ALA A 91 13.44 -2.65 7.14
CA ALA A 91 12.99 -3.88 6.50
C ALA A 91 13.25 -3.81 4.98
N ASP A 92 14.44 -3.36 4.61
CA ASP A 92 14.96 -3.26 3.26
C ASP A 92 15.94 -4.40 2.91
N PHE A 93 15.85 -5.52 3.63
CA PHE A 93 16.70 -6.69 3.41
C PHE A 93 16.16 -7.60 2.30
N PRO A 94 17.02 -8.42 1.65
CA PRO A 94 16.59 -9.31 0.55
C PRO A 94 15.45 -10.29 0.89
N HIS A 95 15.26 -10.65 2.16
CA HIS A 95 14.18 -11.53 2.58
C HIS A 95 12.84 -10.79 2.77
N ASN A 96 12.83 -9.45 2.77
CA ASN A 96 11.60 -8.65 2.80
C ASN A 96 11.09 -8.41 1.37
N GLY A 97 9.77 -8.37 1.18
CA GLY A 97 9.17 -8.02 -0.11
C GLY A 97 9.20 -9.11 -1.19
N VAL A 98 9.51 -10.37 -0.85
CA VAL A 98 9.49 -11.53 -1.77
C VAL A 98 8.15 -11.68 -2.49
N ASP A 99 7.04 -11.45 -1.79
CA ASP A 99 5.66 -11.51 -2.29
C ASP A 99 5.11 -10.13 -2.68
N TYR A 100 5.90 -9.06 -2.56
CA TYR A 100 5.48 -7.72 -2.98
C TYR A 100 5.59 -7.57 -4.50
N PRO A 101 4.71 -6.80 -5.17
CA PRO A 101 4.84 -6.53 -6.60
C PRO A 101 6.24 -6.03 -6.99
N GLY A 102 6.90 -6.78 -7.87
CA GLY A 102 8.29 -6.54 -8.29
C GLY A 102 9.36 -7.18 -7.41
N HIS A 103 8.99 -8.06 -6.47
CA HIS A 103 9.90 -8.88 -5.64
C HIS A 103 11.01 -8.05 -4.97
N LYS A 104 10.65 -6.89 -4.44
CA LYS A 104 11.60 -5.92 -3.87
C LYS A 104 11.25 -5.57 -2.44
N ALA A 105 12.28 -5.45 -1.61
CA ALA A 105 12.16 -4.91 -0.27
C ALA A 105 11.82 -3.42 -0.34
N THR A 106 10.67 -3.04 0.19
CA THR A 106 10.20 -1.64 0.21
C THR A 106 10.35 -0.99 1.57
N GLY A 107 10.84 -1.69 2.59
CA GLY A 107 10.78 -1.26 3.99
C GLY A 107 9.49 -1.67 4.73
N ARG A 108 8.69 -2.58 4.15
CA ARG A 108 7.61 -3.27 4.87
C ARG A 108 8.21 -4.41 5.69
N PHE A 109 7.85 -4.52 6.96
CA PHE A 109 8.29 -5.59 7.86
C PHE A 109 7.56 -6.91 7.58
N SER A 110 7.49 -7.31 6.31
CA SER A 110 6.88 -8.56 5.85
C SER A 110 7.43 -8.97 4.48
N ASN A 111 6.98 -10.13 3.98
CA ASN A 111 7.30 -10.55 2.61
C ASN A 111 6.46 -9.81 1.56
N GLY A 112 5.40 -9.10 1.91
CA GLY A 112 4.49 -8.50 0.95
C GLY A 112 3.78 -7.27 1.48
N LYS A 113 2.51 -7.13 1.10
CA LYS A 113 1.62 -6.07 1.54
C LYS A 113 1.31 -6.20 3.04
N ASN A 114 1.28 -5.08 3.75
CA ASN A 114 0.89 -4.99 5.15
C ASN A 114 -0.63 -4.72 5.28
N ALA A 115 -1.14 -4.63 6.51
CA ALA A 115 -2.58 -4.42 6.74
C ALA A 115 -3.12 -3.11 6.13
N ALA A 116 -2.32 -2.03 6.13
CA ALA A 116 -2.70 -0.75 5.54
C ALA A 116 -2.78 -0.82 4.00
N ASP A 117 -1.91 -1.59 3.34
CA ASP A 117 -2.03 -1.84 1.90
C ASP A 117 -3.38 -2.48 1.56
N PHE A 118 -3.76 -3.54 2.27
CA PHE A 118 -5.03 -4.22 2.02
C PHE A 118 -6.23 -3.32 2.31
N LEU A 119 -6.14 -2.46 3.34
CA LEU A 119 -7.17 -1.45 3.61
C LEU A 119 -7.29 -0.46 2.45
N ALA A 120 -6.17 0.05 1.92
CA ALA A 120 -6.17 0.96 0.76
C ALA A 120 -6.89 0.33 -0.44
N GLU A 121 -6.57 -0.93 -0.76
CA GLU A 121 -7.18 -1.65 -1.89
C GLU A 121 -8.68 -1.87 -1.72
N LYS A 122 -9.12 -2.11 -0.48
CA LYS A 122 -10.55 -2.23 -0.17
C LYS A 122 -11.25 -0.89 -0.35
N LEU A 123 -10.59 0.21 0.00
CA LEU A 123 -11.05 1.59 -0.19
C LEU A 123 -11.00 2.09 -1.65
N GLY A 124 -10.46 1.29 -2.58
CA GLY A 124 -10.27 1.70 -3.98
C GLY A 124 -9.15 2.73 -4.15
N LEU A 125 -8.20 2.77 -3.21
CA LEU A 125 -7.03 3.63 -3.22
C LEU A 125 -5.77 2.85 -3.57
N GLN A 126 -4.76 3.56 -4.08
CA GLN A 126 -3.39 3.06 -4.07
C GLN A 126 -2.85 3.09 -2.63
N THR A 127 -1.86 2.25 -2.32
CA THR A 127 -1.21 2.36 -1.02
C THR A 127 -0.61 3.76 -0.84
N PRO A 128 -0.89 4.44 0.28
CA PRO A 128 -0.24 5.69 0.62
C PRO A 128 1.30 5.54 0.63
N PRO A 129 2.05 6.37 -0.11
CA PRO A 129 3.51 6.32 -0.15
C PRO A 129 4.12 6.73 1.20
N PRO A 130 5.37 6.34 1.51
CA PRO A 130 6.06 6.83 2.70
C PRO A 130 6.38 8.32 2.56
N TYR A 131 6.01 9.12 3.56
CA TYR A 131 6.20 10.57 3.58
C TYR A 131 7.63 11.01 3.23
N LEU A 132 8.63 10.33 3.79
CA LEU A 132 10.04 10.66 3.58
C LEU A 132 10.58 10.35 2.17
N SER A 133 9.85 9.56 1.39
CA SER A 133 10.21 9.24 0.00
C SER A 133 9.67 10.24 -1.02
N LEU A 134 8.76 11.14 -0.62
CA LEU A 134 8.05 12.01 -1.54
C LEU A 134 8.96 13.07 -2.18
N PRO A 135 9.09 13.10 -3.52
CA PRO A 135 9.83 14.16 -4.20
C PRO A 135 9.15 15.51 -4.00
N SER A 136 9.94 16.58 -3.84
CA SER A 136 9.44 17.93 -3.54
C SER A 136 8.35 18.42 -4.52
N GLY A 137 8.45 18.06 -5.80
CA GLY A 137 7.51 18.49 -6.84
C GLY A 137 6.19 17.71 -6.91
N SER A 138 6.05 16.57 -6.24
CA SER A 138 4.85 15.71 -6.33
C SER A 138 4.10 15.56 -4.99
N LYS A 139 4.45 16.38 -3.99
CA LYS A 139 3.84 16.30 -2.66
C LYS A 139 2.35 16.62 -2.67
N GLY A 140 1.90 17.60 -3.46
CA GLY A 140 0.48 17.99 -3.54
C GLY A 140 -0.45 16.84 -3.94
N ASP A 141 -0.15 16.15 -5.04
CA ASP A 141 -0.96 15.02 -5.51
C ASP A 141 -0.97 13.84 -4.53
N ALA A 142 0.17 13.56 -3.89
CA ALA A 142 0.26 12.53 -2.86
C ALA A 142 -0.56 12.92 -1.63
N PHE A 143 -0.49 14.18 -1.20
CA PHE A 143 -1.23 14.69 -0.04
C PHE A 143 -2.74 14.59 -0.29
N MET A 144 -3.21 14.89 -1.50
CA MET A 144 -4.61 14.76 -1.90
C MET A 144 -5.14 13.31 -1.90
N LYS A 145 -4.28 12.30 -2.00
CA LYS A 145 -4.67 10.88 -1.99
C LYS A 145 -4.32 10.16 -0.69
N GLY A 146 -3.53 10.81 0.16
CA GLY A 146 -3.10 10.29 1.44
C GLY A 146 -1.65 9.79 1.44
N VAL A 147 -1.04 9.84 2.63
CA VAL A 147 0.38 9.53 2.85
C VAL A 147 0.55 8.65 4.08
N SER A 148 1.56 7.78 4.07
CA SER A 148 1.97 7.02 5.26
C SER A 148 3.09 7.73 6.01
N PHE A 149 2.84 8.01 7.29
CA PHE A 149 3.78 8.54 8.27
C PHE A 149 4.35 7.44 9.18
N ALA A 150 3.81 6.21 9.09
CA ALA A 150 4.20 5.10 9.94
C ALA A 150 5.70 4.80 9.87
N SER A 151 6.27 4.36 10.99
CA SER A 151 7.71 4.15 11.12
C SER A 151 8.00 2.97 12.05
N GLY A 152 8.74 1.98 11.54
CA GLY A 152 9.20 0.83 12.31
C GLY A 152 9.79 1.20 13.68
N GLY A 153 9.30 0.57 14.74
CA GLY A 153 9.73 0.81 16.12
C GLY A 153 9.01 1.93 16.86
N ALA A 154 8.14 2.69 16.21
CA ALA A 154 7.39 3.75 16.88
C ALA A 154 6.52 3.21 18.02
N GLY A 155 6.42 4.01 19.08
CA GLY A 155 5.46 3.81 20.16
C GLY A 155 4.59 5.05 20.37
N VAL A 156 3.60 4.92 21.26
CA VAL A 156 2.81 6.03 21.77
C VAL A 156 3.71 7.03 22.51
N LEU A 157 4.67 6.54 23.29
CA LEU A 157 5.63 7.38 24.00
C LEU A 157 6.77 7.79 23.07
N ASN A 158 7.17 9.06 23.13
CA ASN A 158 8.34 9.55 22.38
C ASN A 158 9.67 8.95 22.87
N THR A 159 9.70 8.33 24.05
CA THR A 159 10.86 7.63 24.59
C THR A 159 11.04 6.23 23.99
N THR A 160 9.98 5.64 23.43
CA THR A 160 10.02 4.32 22.79
C THR A 160 10.88 4.36 21.54
N ASN A 161 11.97 3.59 21.55
CA ASN A 161 12.98 3.56 20.48
C ASN A 161 13.46 4.95 20.03
N LYS A 162 13.61 5.85 21.00
CA LYS A 162 14.05 7.23 20.77
C LYS A 162 15.25 7.29 19.83
N ASP A 163 15.21 8.24 18.89
CA ASP A 163 16.22 8.51 17.86
C ASP A 163 16.40 7.41 16.80
N LYS A 164 15.62 6.32 16.85
CA LYS A 164 15.69 5.20 15.89
C LYS A 164 14.48 5.12 14.95
N CYS A 165 13.44 5.91 15.18
CA CYS A 165 12.20 5.91 14.42
C CYS A 165 11.53 7.30 14.43
N LEU A 166 10.52 7.51 13.59
CA LEU A 166 9.61 8.63 13.72
C LEU A 166 8.64 8.36 14.88
N THR A 167 8.78 9.09 15.99
CA THR A 167 7.83 9.00 17.11
C THR A 167 6.42 9.35 16.65
N PHE A 168 5.39 8.87 17.35
CA PHE A 168 4.00 9.18 16.96
C PHE A 168 3.74 10.69 16.92
N ASP A 169 4.35 11.48 17.80
CA ASP A 169 4.29 12.94 17.74
C ASP A 169 4.89 13.50 16.44
N LYS A 170 6.01 12.96 15.97
CA LYS A 170 6.62 13.39 14.72
C LYS A 170 5.75 13.04 13.51
N GLN A 171 5.06 11.90 13.57
CA GLN A 171 4.08 11.53 12.54
C GLN A 171 2.91 12.52 12.50
N VAL A 172 2.39 12.92 13.67
CA VAL A 172 1.35 13.97 13.77
C VAL A 172 1.85 15.33 13.29
N GLU A 173 3.12 15.66 13.53
CA GLU A 173 3.74 16.89 13.01
C GLU A 173 3.79 16.89 11.47
N PHE A 174 4.19 15.78 10.85
CA PHE A 174 4.14 15.65 9.39
C PHE A 174 2.72 15.74 8.84
N PHE A 175 1.73 15.22 9.56
CA PHE A 175 0.33 15.42 9.19
C PHE A 175 -0.10 16.89 9.26
N SER A 176 0.41 17.67 10.21
CA SER A 176 0.19 19.13 10.26
C SER A 176 0.77 19.84 9.04
N VAL A 177 1.93 19.40 8.55
CA VAL A 177 2.51 19.91 7.29
C VAL A 177 1.61 19.59 6.10
N VAL A 178 1.09 18.36 6.03
CA VAL A 178 0.14 17.96 5.00
C VAL A 178 -1.15 18.79 5.08
N TYR A 179 -1.69 18.99 6.28
CA TYR A 179 -2.85 19.86 6.51
C TYR A 179 -2.61 21.27 5.96
N GLY A 180 -1.47 21.89 6.28
CA GLY A 180 -1.13 23.23 5.80
C GLY A 180 -1.05 23.30 4.26
N ALA A 181 -0.47 22.29 3.63
CA ALA A 181 -0.41 22.20 2.16
C ALA A 181 -1.81 22.01 1.54
N LEU A 182 -2.67 21.19 2.15
CA LEU A 182 -4.05 21.05 1.70
C LEU A 182 -4.84 22.36 1.84
N VAL A 183 -4.63 23.13 2.92
CA VAL A 183 -5.24 24.46 3.09
C VAL A 183 -4.80 25.41 1.99
N GLN A 184 -3.52 25.40 1.60
CA GLN A 184 -3.03 26.20 0.48
C GLN A 184 -3.67 25.80 -0.85
N GLN A 185 -3.98 24.52 -1.05
CA GLN A 185 -4.52 24.01 -2.32
C GLN A 185 -6.05 24.07 -2.41
N LEU A 186 -6.77 23.82 -1.31
CA LEU A 186 -8.23 23.65 -1.26
C LEU A 186 -8.95 24.76 -0.48
N GLY A 187 -8.21 25.62 0.21
CA GLY A 187 -8.77 26.48 1.27
C GLY A 187 -9.16 25.71 2.53
N SER A 188 -9.48 26.43 3.59
CA SER A 188 -9.79 25.86 4.91
C SER A 188 -11.03 24.96 4.89
N GLU A 189 -12.12 25.41 4.24
CA GLU A 189 -13.37 24.64 4.15
C GLU A 189 -13.20 23.38 3.30
N GLY A 190 -12.54 23.50 2.14
CA GLY A 190 -12.23 22.37 1.27
C GLY A 190 -11.37 21.32 1.97
N THR A 191 -10.37 21.77 2.74
CA THR A 191 -9.52 20.88 3.55
C THR A 191 -10.31 20.16 4.63
N HIS A 192 -11.16 20.87 5.37
CA HIS A 192 -12.01 20.25 6.40
C HIS A 192 -12.95 19.20 5.79
N LYS A 193 -13.58 19.50 4.66
CA LYS A 193 -14.42 18.54 3.93
C LYS A 193 -13.62 17.33 3.46
N HIS A 194 -12.45 17.55 2.87
CA HIS A 194 -11.57 16.48 2.39
C HIS A 194 -11.14 15.54 3.53
N LEU A 195 -10.62 16.08 4.63
CA LEU A 195 -10.11 15.29 5.75
C LEU A 195 -11.24 14.61 6.56
N SER A 196 -12.39 15.25 6.71
CA SER A 196 -13.54 14.62 7.39
C SER A 196 -14.13 13.43 6.62
N GLN A 197 -13.94 13.40 5.30
CA GLN A 197 -14.35 12.29 4.45
C GLN A 197 -13.29 11.18 4.32
N SER A 198 -12.01 11.53 4.52
CA SER A 198 -10.85 10.63 4.49
C SER A 198 -10.81 9.65 5.66
N ILE A 199 -9.98 8.60 5.55
CA ILE A 199 -9.70 7.64 6.61
C ILE A 199 -8.30 7.90 7.19
N VAL A 200 -8.18 7.77 8.51
CA VAL A 200 -6.92 7.77 9.23
C VAL A 200 -6.73 6.39 9.84
N ALA A 201 -5.74 5.62 9.39
CA ALA A 201 -5.43 4.31 9.95
C ALA A 201 -4.28 4.42 10.96
N ILE A 202 -4.45 3.87 12.16
CA ILE A 202 -3.45 3.95 13.24
C ILE A 202 -3.15 2.56 13.80
N VAL A 203 -1.87 2.16 13.80
CA VAL A 203 -1.40 0.93 14.45
C VAL A 203 -0.17 1.23 15.31
N ILE A 204 -0.35 1.34 16.62
CA ILE A 204 0.69 1.81 17.55
C ILE A 204 0.51 1.16 18.94
N GLY A 205 1.57 1.15 19.75
CA GLY A 205 1.52 0.72 21.16
C GLY A 205 2.28 -0.59 21.45
N SER A 206 2.51 -1.42 20.42
CA SER A 206 3.17 -2.71 20.57
C SER A 206 4.60 -2.57 21.11
N ASN A 207 5.35 -1.59 20.60
CA ASN A 207 6.72 -1.30 21.01
C ASN A 207 6.81 -0.77 22.45
N ASP A 208 5.82 -0.02 22.92
CA ASP A 208 5.79 0.48 24.30
C ASP A 208 5.64 -0.68 25.29
N LEU A 209 4.71 -1.60 25.03
CA LEU A 209 4.53 -2.81 25.85
C LEU A 209 5.77 -3.70 25.81
N PHE A 210 6.36 -3.90 24.63
CA PHE A 210 7.60 -4.66 24.48
C PHE A 210 8.74 -4.05 25.30
N GLY A 211 8.88 -2.72 25.28
CA GLY A 211 9.85 -2.00 26.11
C GLY A 211 9.61 -2.23 27.61
N TYR A 212 8.37 -2.13 28.06
CA TYR A 212 7.99 -2.34 29.47
C TYR A 212 8.33 -3.77 29.96
N PHE A 213 7.98 -4.78 29.18
CA PHE A 213 8.22 -6.19 29.56
C PHE A 213 9.67 -6.63 29.39
N LYS A 214 10.47 -5.94 28.58
CA LYS A 214 11.91 -6.18 28.45
C LYS A 214 12.78 -5.43 29.44
N ALA A 215 12.27 -4.36 30.06
CA ALA A 215 13.02 -3.60 31.05
C ALA A 215 13.43 -4.49 32.23
N ASP A 216 14.63 -4.28 32.76
CA ASP A 216 15.13 -5.00 33.93
C ASP A 216 14.24 -4.75 35.16
N SER A 217 14.30 -5.65 36.14
CA SER A 217 13.40 -5.64 37.31
C SER A 217 13.44 -4.32 38.10
N SER A 218 14.61 -3.69 38.21
CA SER A 218 14.79 -2.39 38.89
C SER A 218 14.09 -1.23 38.17
N GLU A 219 14.12 -1.21 36.84
CA GLU A 219 13.43 -0.20 36.02
C GLU A 219 11.91 -0.44 36.01
N ARG A 220 11.49 -1.70 35.90
CA ARG A 220 10.05 -2.07 35.94
C ARG A 220 9.43 -1.81 37.31
N ALA A 221 10.20 -1.92 38.40
CA ALA A 221 9.73 -1.62 39.75
C ALA A 221 9.39 -0.13 39.96
N LYS A 222 9.88 0.77 39.10
CA LYS A 222 9.57 2.22 39.19
C LYS A 222 8.14 2.56 38.79
N THR A 223 7.47 1.70 38.02
CA THR A 223 6.13 1.98 37.50
C THR A 223 5.34 0.70 37.35
N THR A 224 4.18 0.63 38.02
CA THR A 224 3.31 -0.54 37.88
C THR A 224 2.76 -0.64 36.47
N LEU A 225 2.35 -1.85 36.05
CA LEU A 225 1.78 -2.04 34.71
C LEU A 225 0.55 -1.13 34.50
N GLN A 226 -0.27 -0.95 35.53
CA GLN A 226 -1.42 -0.06 35.46
C GLN A 226 -1.01 1.39 35.24
N GLN A 227 -0.06 1.92 36.03
CA GLN A 227 0.44 3.29 35.86
C GLN A 227 1.05 3.51 34.48
N PHE A 228 1.75 2.51 33.95
CA PHE A 228 2.31 2.54 32.60
C PHE A 228 1.22 2.61 31.54
N VAL A 229 0.22 1.73 31.60
CA VAL A 229 -0.92 1.72 30.66
C VAL A 229 -1.72 3.03 30.75
N ASP A 230 -1.96 3.55 31.96
CA ASP A 230 -2.63 4.83 32.17
C ASP A 230 -1.87 5.98 31.50
N SER A 231 -0.53 5.97 31.60
CA SER A 231 0.32 6.92 30.88
C SER A 231 0.24 6.77 29.36
N LEU A 232 0.15 5.55 28.82
CA LEU A 232 -0.03 5.33 27.37
C LEU A 232 -1.38 5.89 26.90
N VAL A 233 -2.46 5.58 27.61
CA VAL A 233 -3.80 6.06 27.28
C VAL A 233 -3.88 7.59 27.36
N PHE A 234 -3.30 8.19 28.40
CA PHE A 234 -3.26 9.64 28.55
C PHE A 234 -2.52 10.32 27.38
N THR A 235 -1.34 9.83 27.03
CA THR A 235 -0.53 10.34 25.92
C THR A 235 -1.25 10.17 24.58
N LEU A 236 -1.74 8.96 24.28
CA LEU A 236 -2.44 8.67 23.04
C LEU A 236 -3.69 9.55 22.88
N LYS A 237 -4.46 9.77 23.95
CA LYS A 237 -5.61 10.68 23.94
C LYS A 237 -5.22 12.10 23.54
N GLY A 238 -4.09 12.62 24.04
CA GLY A 238 -3.57 13.93 23.65
C GLY A 238 -3.18 13.97 22.16
N GLN A 239 -2.53 12.93 21.67
CA GLN A 239 -2.12 12.82 20.27
C GLN A 239 -3.32 12.75 19.32
N LEU A 240 -4.31 11.90 19.62
CA LEU A 240 -5.55 11.80 18.86
C LEU A 240 -6.35 13.11 18.86
N ARG A 241 -6.37 13.87 19.97
CA ARG A 241 -6.98 15.21 20.01
C ARG A 241 -6.31 16.19 19.05
N ARG A 242 -4.97 16.17 18.93
CA ARG A 242 -4.27 17.02 17.95
C ARG A 242 -4.62 16.63 16.52
N MET A 243 -4.71 15.34 16.22
CA MET A 243 -5.13 14.86 14.90
C MET A 243 -6.58 15.27 14.59
N TYR A 244 -7.47 15.19 15.57
CA TYR A 244 -8.83 15.69 15.46
C TYR A 244 -8.86 17.21 15.18
N ASN A 245 -8.03 18.00 15.86
CA ASN A 245 -7.94 19.44 15.60
C ASN A 245 -7.41 19.76 14.19
N LEU A 246 -6.65 18.85 13.58
CA LEU A 246 -6.21 18.91 12.18
C LEU A 246 -7.25 18.39 11.17
N GLY A 247 -8.47 18.05 11.61
CA GLY A 247 -9.57 17.68 10.71
C GLY A 247 -9.79 16.18 10.52
N ALA A 248 -9.01 15.30 11.18
CA ALA A 248 -9.30 13.87 11.19
C ALA A 248 -10.63 13.59 11.88
N ARG A 249 -11.53 12.83 11.23
CA ARG A 249 -12.86 12.47 11.78
C ARG A 249 -13.16 10.97 11.78
N LYS A 250 -12.45 10.20 10.97
CA LYS A 250 -12.60 8.75 10.85
C LYS A 250 -11.25 8.11 11.15
N ILE A 251 -11.09 7.62 12.38
CA ILE A 251 -9.89 6.95 12.91
C ILE A 251 -10.27 5.50 13.21
#